data_AF-A0A5B9WN90-F1
#
_entry.id   AF-A0A5B9WN90-F1
#
_cell.length_a   1.000
_cell.length_b   1.000
_cell.length_c   1.000
_cell.angle_alpha   90.00
_cell.angle_beta   90.00
_cell.angle_gamma   90.00
#
_symmetry.space_group_name_H-M   'P 1'
#
loop_
_entity.id
_entity.type
_entity.pdbx_description
1 polymer ?
#
loop_
_entity_poly.entity_id
_entity_poly.type
_entity_poly.pdbx_seq_one_letter_code
_entity_poly.pdbx_strand_id
1 'polypeptide(L)'
;MFDGSATGQHRRLLPQWRERWHRHHHAPGQTRRQWRYLCQKKVKVTQSGWPDYVFHEDYKLPALKDLAAFIRKNKHLPGIPSADEVSRNGIDLGEVNKEQVKKIEELTLYIMEQDDKYMKLEKRLELMETKLGNMEKAQH
;
A
#
# COMPACT_ATOMS: atom_id res chain seq x y z
N MET A 1 -34.30 -41.27 11.78
CA MET A 1 -34.25 -39.83 12.16
C MET A 1 -32.92 -39.63 12.87
N PHE A 2 -32.02 -38.89 12.24
CA PHE A 2 -30.66 -38.63 12.70
C PHE A 2 -30.67 -37.28 13.45
N ASP A 3 -30.28 -37.26 14.71
CA ASP A 3 -29.58 -36.14 15.34
C ASP A 3 -28.41 -36.65 16.21
N GLY A 4 -27.26 -36.88 15.55
CA GLY A 4 -25.97 -36.68 16.22
C GLY A 4 -25.83 -35.18 16.59
N SER A 5 -24.93 -34.75 17.45
CA SER A 5 -23.63 -35.31 17.82
C SER A 5 -22.93 -34.33 18.77
N ALA A 6 -22.21 -34.89 19.73
CA ALA A 6 -20.84 -34.53 20.12
C ALA A 6 -20.51 -33.11 20.66
N THR A 7 -20.11 -33.11 21.94
CA THR A 7 -18.81 -32.62 22.46
C THR A 7 -18.43 -31.14 22.40
N GLY A 8 -17.89 -30.65 23.53
CA GLY A 8 -16.79 -29.68 23.49
C GLY A 8 -16.73 -28.71 24.66
N GLN A 9 -16.32 -29.17 25.85
CA GLN A 9 -15.72 -28.27 26.85
C GLN A 9 -14.42 -27.70 26.27
N HIS A 10 -14.49 -26.60 25.51
CA HIS A 10 -13.30 -25.93 25.00
C HIS A 10 -12.73 -24.99 26.08
N ARG A 11 -12.21 -25.56 27.17
CA ARG A 11 -11.26 -24.86 28.04
C ARG A 11 -10.00 -24.64 27.18
N ARG A 12 -9.92 -23.48 26.52
CA ARG A 12 -8.77 -23.08 25.70
C ARG A 12 -7.50 -23.17 26.54
N LEU A 13 -6.76 -24.26 26.38
CA LEU A 13 -5.40 -24.40 26.87
C LEU A 13 -4.60 -23.27 26.22
N LEU A 14 -4.09 -22.35 27.04
CA LEU A 14 -3.11 -21.39 26.56
C LEU A 14 -1.90 -22.21 26.09
N PRO A 15 -1.40 -22.01 24.86
CA PRO A 15 -0.25 -22.75 24.38
C PRO A 15 0.95 -22.60 25.32
N GLN A 16 1.64 -23.70 25.65
CA GLN A 16 2.75 -23.69 26.61
C GLN A 16 3.87 -22.71 26.24
N TRP A 17 4.03 -22.40 24.95
CA TRP A 17 4.98 -21.39 24.48
C TRP A 17 4.66 -19.97 25.00
N ARG A 18 3.38 -19.65 25.22
CA ARG A 18 2.92 -18.37 25.76
C ARG A 18 3.35 -18.21 27.23
N GLU A 19 3.26 -19.26 28.02
CA GLU A 19 3.74 -19.23 29.41
C GLU A 19 5.27 -19.19 29.51
N ARG A 20 5.96 -19.91 28.61
CA ARG A 20 7.43 -19.96 28.57
C ARG A 20 8.03 -18.61 28.14
N TRP A 21 7.40 -17.91 27.18
CA TRP A 21 7.79 -16.55 26.77
C TRP A 21 7.59 -15.51 27.88
N HIS A 22 6.47 -15.59 28.62
CA HIS A 22 6.24 -14.72 29.78
C HIS A 22 7.31 -14.92 30.88
N ARG A 23 7.74 -16.14 31.14
CA ARG A 23 8.70 -16.43 32.23
C ARG A 23 10.10 -15.86 32.00
N HIS A 24 10.52 -15.68 30.74
CA HIS A 24 11.84 -15.17 30.40
C HIS A 24 11.93 -13.65 30.20
N HIS A 25 10.81 -12.95 30.03
CA HIS A 25 10.82 -11.53 29.68
C HIS A 25 10.10 -10.60 30.68
N HIS A 26 9.79 -11.05 31.89
CA HIS A 26 9.21 -10.18 32.93
C HIS A 26 10.27 -9.66 33.90
N ALA A 27 10.43 -8.34 33.95
CA ALA A 27 11.00 -7.64 35.09
C ALA A 27 10.02 -7.70 36.28
N PRO A 28 10.49 -7.91 37.52
CA PRO A 28 9.61 -8.01 38.68
C PRO A 28 8.93 -6.65 38.96
N GLY A 29 7.59 -6.61 38.90
CA GLY A 29 6.80 -5.44 39.32
C GLY A 29 5.60 -5.08 38.43
N GLN A 30 5.49 -5.60 37.20
CA GLN A 30 4.34 -5.29 36.34
C GLN A 30 3.19 -6.30 36.52
N THR A 31 2.06 -5.83 37.06
CA THR A 31 0.87 -6.66 37.26
C THR A 31 0.14 -6.94 35.94
N ARG A 32 -0.52 -8.12 35.88
CA ARG A 32 -1.30 -8.65 34.73
C ARG A 32 -2.31 -7.69 34.08
N ARG A 33 -2.61 -6.53 34.67
CA ARG A 33 -3.63 -5.59 34.19
C ARG A 33 -3.16 -4.68 33.05
N GLN A 34 -1.85 -4.57 32.79
CA GLN A 34 -1.32 -3.57 31.86
C GLN A 34 -1.37 -4.00 30.37
N TRP A 35 -1.60 -5.28 30.06
CA TRP A 35 -1.60 -5.80 28.68
C TRP A 35 -2.99 -5.92 28.04
N ARG A 36 -3.86 -4.91 28.22
CA ARG A 36 -5.08 -4.82 27.41
C ARG A 36 -4.75 -4.21 26.06
N TYR A 37 -4.25 -5.03 25.15
CA TYR A 37 -4.18 -4.72 23.73
C TYR A 37 -5.57 -4.25 23.26
N LEU A 38 -5.66 -3.01 22.78
CA LEU A 38 -6.84 -2.48 22.10
C LEU A 38 -6.91 -3.13 20.72
N CYS A 39 -7.55 -4.29 20.61
CA CYS A 39 -7.94 -4.84 19.32
C CYS A 39 -9.16 -4.04 18.82
N GLN A 40 -8.92 -2.99 18.03
CA GLN A 40 -10.00 -2.23 17.40
C GLN A 40 -10.58 -3.04 16.24
N LYS A 41 -11.90 -3.28 16.27
CA LYS A 41 -12.58 -4.13 15.27
C LYS A 41 -13.00 -3.37 14.01
N LYS A 42 -13.20 -2.05 14.10
CA LYS A 42 -13.57 -1.15 13.00
C LYS A 42 -13.35 0.30 13.45
N VAL A 43 -12.70 1.11 12.63
CA VAL A 43 -12.51 2.55 12.86
C VAL A 43 -13.19 3.30 11.72
N LYS A 44 -14.06 4.25 12.05
CA LYS A 44 -14.64 5.17 11.08
C LYS A 44 -14.03 6.54 11.32
N VAL A 45 -13.33 7.05 10.32
CA VAL A 45 -12.71 8.38 10.36
C VAL A 45 -13.58 9.32 9.55
N THR A 46 -14.04 10.42 10.17
CA THR A 46 -14.76 11.50 9.50
C THR A 46 -13.78 12.64 9.26
N GLN A 47 -12.98 12.51 8.21
CA GLN A 47 -11.99 13.53 7.82
C GLN A 47 -12.57 14.42 6.72
N SER A 48 -12.23 15.71 6.75
CA SER A 48 -12.60 16.69 5.73
C SER A 48 -11.51 16.84 4.67
N GLY A 49 -11.90 17.20 3.45
CA GLY A 49 -10.96 17.45 2.34
C GLY A 49 -10.31 16.18 1.79
N TRP A 50 -11.12 15.18 1.44
CA TRP A 50 -10.67 13.99 0.70
C TRP A 50 -10.05 14.39 -0.65
N PRO A 51 -9.01 13.71 -1.17
CA PRO A 51 -8.26 14.16 -2.33
C PRO A 51 -8.98 13.89 -3.67
N ASP A 52 -10.28 14.17 -3.79
CA ASP A 52 -11.09 13.93 -5.00
C ASP A 52 -10.70 14.80 -6.22
N TYR A 53 -9.68 15.64 -6.06
CA TYR A 53 -9.23 16.59 -7.08
C TYR A 53 -8.13 16.04 -8.00
N VAL A 54 -7.54 14.87 -7.72
CA VAL A 54 -6.41 14.35 -8.51
C VAL A 54 -6.82 14.04 -9.96
N PHE A 55 -8.08 13.68 -10.17
CA PHE A 55 -8.65 13.40 -11.49
C PHE A 55 -9.24 14.63 -12.20
N HIS A 56 -9.16 15.82 -11.59
CA HIS A 56 -9.63 17.03 -12.25
C HIS A 56 -8.68 17.45 -13.39
N GLU A 57 -9.24 18.09 -14.42
CA GLU A 57 -8.48 18.52 -15.61
C GLU A 57 -7.37 19.55 -15.30
N ASP A 58 -7.53 20.32 -14.23
CA ASP A 58 -6.55 21.32 -13.78
C ASP A 58 -5.46 20.74 -12.86
N TYR A 59 -5.53 19.44 -12.53
CA TYR A 59 -4.54 18.79 -11.69
C TYR A 59 -3.19 18.67 -12.39
N LYS A 60 -2.17 19.27 -11.77
CA LYS A 60 -0.79 19.22 -12.28
C LYS A 60 -0.08 17.98 -11.74
N LEU A 61 -0.18 16.88 -12.48
CA LEU A 61 0.58 15.66 -12.17
C LEU A 61 2.09 15.95 -12.22
N PRO A 62 2.85 15.68 -11.14
CA PRO A 62 4.30 15.91 -11.14
C PRO A 62 5.02 15.14 -12.26
N ALA A 63 6.13 15.66 -12.77
CA ALA A 63 6.94 14.87 -13.68
C ALA A 63 7.66 13.75 -12.90
N LEU A 64 7.66 12.51 -13.43
CA LEU A 64 8.36 11.37 -12.81
C LEU A 64 9.86 11.64 -12.60
N LYS A 65 10.48 12.46 -13.44
CA LYS A 65 11.88 12.87 -13.30
C LYS A 65 12.11 13.69 -12.02
N ASP A 66 11.22 14.63 -11.74
CA ASP A 66 11.30 15.51 -10.57
C ASP A 66 10.96 14.72 -9.30
N LEU A 67 9.96 13.83 -9.38
CA LEU A 67 9.63 12.90 -8.31
C LEU A 67 10.82 11.99 -7.98
N ALA A 68 11.49 11.42 -8.99
CA ALA A 68 12.68 10.60 -8.79
C ALA A 68 13.83 11.39 -8.15
N ALA A 69 14.03 12.66 -8.54
CA ALA A 69 15.02 13.52 -7.92
C ALA A 69 14.70 13.78 -6.44
N PHE A 70 13.43 14.04 -6.11
CA PHE A 70 12.97 14.19 -4.74
C PHE A 70 13.22 12.92 -3.91
N ILE A 71 12.81 11.75 -4.41
CA ILE A 71 12.97 10.47 -3.68
C ILE A 71 14.45 10.17 -3.44
N ARG A 72 15.32 10.40 -4.43
CA ARG A 72 16.77 10.17 -4.26
C ARG A 72 17.36 11.03 -3.14
N LYS A 73 16.91 12.29 -3.03
CA LYS A 73 17.37 13.26 -2.04
C LYS A 73 16.80 13.00 -0.65
N ASN A 74 15.49 12.80 -0.55
CA ASN A 74 14.77 12.81 0.72
C ASN A 74 14.44 11.41 1.26
N LYS A 75 14.54 10.34 0.45
CA LYS A 75 14.25 8.95 0.82
C LYS A 75 12.81 8.67 1.27
N HIS A 76 11.89 9.58 0.99
CA HIS A 76 10.44 9.40 1.16
C HIS A 76 9.70 10.11 0.02
N LEU A 77 8.39 9.88 -0.08
CA LEU A 77 7.53 10.56 -1.05
C LEU A 77 7.20 11.98 -0.57
N PRO A 78 6.99 12.95 -1.49
CA PRO A 78 6.43 14.25 -1.13
C PRO A 78 5.10 14.07 -0.39
N GLY A 79 4.91 14.82 0.70
CA GLY A 79 3.70 14.76 1.53
C GLY A 79 3.68 13.63 2.57
N ILE A 80 4.52 12.61 2.42
CA ILE A 80 4.65 11.52 3.40
C ILE A 80 5.84 11.82 4.32
N PRO A 81 5.67 11.81 5.64
CA PRO A 81 6.78 12.08 6.57
C PRO A 81 7.84 10.97 6.49
N SER A 82 9.08 11.35 6.77
CA SER A 82 10.19 10.41 6.90
C SER A 82 10.04 9.54 8.15
N ALA A 83 10.70 8.37 8.16
CA ALA A 83 10.71 7.49 9.33
C ALA A 83 11.21 8.21 10.60
N ASP A 84 12.22 9.08 10.46
CA ASP A 84 12.78 9.86 11.57
C ASP A 84 11.82 10.92 12.11
N GLU A 85 10.99 11.51 11.24
CA GLU A 85 9.93 12.45 11.65
C GLU A 85 8.82 11.72 12.39
N VAL A 86 8.38 10.57 11.86
CA VAL A 86 7.35 9.73 12.50
C VAL A 86 7.80 9.25 13.87
N SER A 87 9.07 8.84 14.00
CA SER A 87 9.59 8.37 15.30
C SER A 87 9.66 9.48 16.34
N ARG A 88 9.87 10.75 15.94
CA ARG A 88 10.01 11.88 16.85
C ARG A 88 8.67 12.50 17.23
N ASN A 89 7.80 12.68 16.24
CA ASN A 89 6.59 13.49 16.39
C ASN A 89 5.30 12.65 16.41
N GLY A 90 5.40 11.34 16.19
CA GLY A 90 4.23 10.51 15.91
C GLY A 90 3.65 10.82 14.54
N ILE A 91 2.42 10.35 14.29
CA ILE A 91 1.76 10.51 12.99
C ILE A 91 0.25 10.60 13.15
N ASP A 92 -0.39 11.47 12.37
CA ASP A 92 -1.83 11.46 12.23
C ASP A 92 -2.22 10.43 11.17
N LEU A 93 -2.90 9.36 11.61
CA LEU A 93 -3.31 8.27 10.72
C LEU A 93 -4.31 8.72 9.64
N GLY A 94 -5.15 9.72 9.93
CA GLY A 94 -6.08 10.28 8.97
C GLY A 94 -5.32 11.02 7.88
N GLU A 95 -4.42 11.94 8.24
CA GLU A 95 -3.65 12.72 7.26
C GLU A 95 -2.77 11.84 6.37
N VAL A 96 -2.15 10.80 6.93
CA VAL A 96 -1.37 9.84 6.14
C VAL A 96 -2.23 9.05 5.19
N ASN A 97 -3.39 8.57 5.66
CA ASN A 97 -4.31 7.82 4.81
C ASN A 97 -4.82 8.68 3.66
N LYS A 98 -5.13 9.95 3.94
CA LYS A 98 -5.48 10.95 2.92
C LYS A 98 -4.37 11.14 1.89
N GLU A 99 -3.12 11.33 2.33
CA GLU A 99 -2.00 11.47 1.39
C GLU A 99 -1.74 10.17 0.62
N GLN A 100 -1.90 8.99 1.24
CA GLN A 100 -1.80 7.69 0.55
C GLN A 100 -2.83 7.55 -0.57
N VAL A 101 -4.08 7.94 -0.33
CA VAL A 101 -5.14 7.92 -1.36
C VAL A 101 -4.73 8.80 -2.54
N LYS A 102 -4.29 10.03 -2.27
CA LYS A 102 -3.77 10.92 -3.31
C LYS A 102 -2.63 10.27 -4.11
N LYS A 103 -1.69 9.58 -3.44
CA LYS A 103 -0.60 8.86 -4.13
C LYS A 103 -1.09 7.70 -4.98
N ILE A 104 -2.11 6.97 -4.55
CA ILE A 104 -2.72 5.89 -5.33
C ILE A 104 -3.38 6.45 -6.60
N GLU A 105 -4.08 7.59 -6.49
CA GLU A 105 -4.70 8.26 -7.64
C GLU A 105 -3.63 8.80 -8.61
N GLU A 106 -2.57 9.45 -8.11
CA GLU A 106 -1.42 9.87 -8.93
C GLU A 106 -0.76 8.68 -9.65
N LEU A 107 -0.57 7.56 -8.94
CA LEU A 107 -0.03 6.32 -9.51
C LEU A 107 -0.92 5.76 -10.62
N THR A 108 -2.24 5.84 -10.44
CA THR A 108 -3.21 5.38 -11.45
C THR A 108 -3.07 6.20 -12.74
N LEU A 109 -2.91 7.52 -12.63
CA LEU A 109 -2.66 8.39 -13.79
C LEU A 109 -1.35 8.03 -14.52
N TYR A 110 -0.25 7.78 -13.78
CA TYR A 110 1.00 7.34 -14.41
C TYR A 110 0.87 5.97 -15.10
N ILE A 111 0.12 5.04 -14.51
CA ILE A 111 -0.12 3.71 -15.11
C ILE A 111 -0.91 3.86 -16.41
N MET A 112 -1.96 4.68 -16.42
CA MET A 112 -2.73 4.97 -17.64
C MET A 112 -1.86 5.60 -18.73
N GLU A 113 -1.03 6.59 -18.37
CA GLU A 113 -0.08 7.20 -19.31
C GLU A 113 0.93 6.19 -19.86
N GLN A 114 1.39 5.27 -19.02
CA GLN A 114 2.34 4.22 -19.38
C GLN A 114 1.74 3.17 -20.31
N ASP A 115 0.51 2.74 -20.03
CA ASP A 115 -0.25 1.80 -20.88
C ASP A 115 -0.48 2.40 -22.27
N ASP A 116 -0.85 3.67 -22.34
CA ASP A 116 -1.08 4.37 -23.60
C ASP A 116 0.21 4.50 -24.44
N LYS A 117 1.36 4.71 -23.79
CA LYS A 117 2.68 4.67 -24.44
C LYS A 117 3.04 3.27 -24.92
N TYR A 118 2.75 2.25 -24.12
CA TYR A 118 3.03 0.85 -24.44
C TYR A 118 2.24 0.40 -25.68
N MET A 119 0.93 0.68 -25.72
CA MET A 119 0.07 0.42 -26.89
C MET A 119 0.56 1.12 -28.16
N LYS A 120 1.03 2.36 -28.05
CA LYS A 120 1.61 3.09 -29.19
C LYS A 120 2.92 2.46 -29.68
N LEU A 121 3.73 1.92 -28.76
CA LEU A 121 4.97 1.25 -29.12
C LEU A 121 4.71 -0.10 -29.80
N GLU A 122 3.79 -0.91 -29.27
CA GLU A 122 3.39 -2.19 -29.87
C GLU A 122 2.88 -2.00 -31.31
N LYS A 123 1.99 -1.03 -31.54
CA LYS A 123 1.50 -0.71 -32.89
C LYS A 123 2.62 -0.33 -33.87
N ARG A 124 3.65 0.36 -33.38
CA ARG A 124 4.81 0.73 -34.21
C ARG A 124 5.68 -0.49 -34.54
N LEU A 125 5.84 -1.40 -33.60
CA LEU A 125 6.58 -2.65 -33.82
C LEU A 125 5.87 -3.52 -34.85
N GLU A 126 4.56 -3.73 -34.71
CA GLU A 126 3.76 -4.53 -35.65
C GLU A 126 3.81 -3.95 -37.08
N LEU A 127 3.77 -2.62 -37.21
CA LEU A 127 3.93 -1.94 -38.49
C LEU A 127 5.33 -2.14 -39.09
N MET A 128 6.38 -2.13 -38.27
CA MET A 128 7.75 -2.37 -38.74
C MET A 128 7.94 -3.81 -39.19
N GLU A 129 7.45 -4.78 -38.42
CA GLU A 129 7.49 -6.21 -38.75
C GLU A 129 6.76 -6.50 -40.06
N THR A 130 5.57 -5.91 -40.26
CA THR A 130 4.82 -6.02 -41.51
C THR A 130 5.61 -5.47 -42.70
N LYS A 131 6.26 -4.31 -42.54
CA LYS A 131 7.08 -3.72 -43.60
C LYS A 131 8.29 -4.59 -43.93
N LEU A 132 8.96 -5.15 -42.92
CA LEU A 132 10.09 -6.06 -43.11
C LEU A 132 9.68 -7.30 -43.91
N GLY A 133 8.59 -7.97 -43.51
CA GLY A 133 8.09 -9.14 -44.22
C GLY A 133 7.66 -8.86 -45.68
N ASN A 134 7.12 -7.67 -45.95
CA ASN A 134 6.79 -7.26 -47.32
C ASN A 134 8.04 -7.00 -48.17
N MET A 135 9.11 -6.46 -47.59
CA MET A 135 10.39 -6.27 -48.29
C MET A 135 11.08 -7.60 -48.58
N GLU A 136 11.06 -8.55 -47.66
CA GLU A 136 11.61 -9.90 -47.87
C GLU A 136 10.90 -10.64 -49.02
N LYS A 137 9.57 -10.54 -49.07
CA LYS A 137 8.76 -11.10 -50.17
C LYS A 137 9.02 -10.42 -51.51
N ALA A 138 9.34 -9.13 -51.51
CA ALA A 138 9.64 -8.40 -52.75
C ALA A 138 11.04 -8.69 -53.32
N GLN A 139 11.91 -9.34 -52.55
CA GLN A 139 13.27 -9.72 -52.94
C GLN A 139 13.39 -11.16 -53.45
N HIS A 140 12.30 -11.94 -53.41
CA HIS A 140 12.19 -13.29 -53.97
C HIS A 140 11.20 -13.29 -55.14
#